data_AF-A0A2E1PJD7-F1
#
_entry.id   AF-A0A2E1PJD7-F1
#
_cell.length_a   1.000
_cell.length_b   1.000
_cell.length_c   1.000
_cell.angle_alpha   90.00
_cell.angle_beta   90.00
_cell.angle_gamma   90.00
#
_symmetry.space_group_name_H-M   'P 1'
#
loop_
_entity.id
_entity.type
_entity.pdbx_description
1 polymer ?
#
loop_
_entity_poly.entity_id
_entity_poly.type
_entity_poly.pdbx_seq_one_letter_code
_entity_poly.pdbx_strand_id
1 'polypeptide(L)'
;MKRYTANINTRNPIIAIDMGYSAKTASCALTYSGSRETQTIQFGECIEATRHLIEEKGKHTIILEAVLSTYHRPNGNPDIRGDFEKGRGWYYGPGVSTFAAAIRFLQVLDQKLSEDIRPIPIVEGFLSYKKTRTQHAGDAQRLLKEFFTAERFKARSGSEPIISEIDGIPNIVRYNHP
;
A
#
# COMPACT_ATOMS: atom_id res chain seq x y z
N MET A 1 21.27 -2.98 -2.51
CA MET A 1 19.99 -3.71 -2.43
C MET A 1 18.87 -2.68 -2.50
N LYS A 2 17.77 -2.94 -3.20
CA LYS A 2 16.65 -2.01 -3.25
C LYS A 2 15.98 -1.86 -1.88
N ARG A 3 15.31 -0.73 -1.65
CA ARG A 3 14.66 -0.40 -0.37
C ARG A 3 13.51 -1.35 -0.05
N TYR A 4 12.64 -1.55 -1.03
CA TYR A 4 11.42 -2.33 -0.89
C TYR A 4 11.49 -3.58 -1.76
N THR A 5 10.71 -4.59 -1.43
CA THR A 5 10.61 -5.81 -2.23
C THR A 5 9.17 -6.29 -2.34
N ALA A 6 8.80 -6.79 -3.52
CA ALA A 6 7.55 -7.50 -3.75
C ALA A 6 7.54 -8.91 -3.13
N ASN A 7 8.70 -9.41 -2.68
CA ASN A 7 8.82 -10.70 -2.02
C ASN A 7 8.23 -10.62 -0.61
N ILE A 8 7.09 -11.27 -0.41
CA ILE A 8 6.37 -11.26 0.86
C ILE A 8 7.07 -12.18 1.85
N ASN A 9 7.41 -11.65 3.02
CA ASN A 9 7.82 -12.45 4.17
C ASN A 9 6.67 -12.53 5.18
N THR A 10 6.01 -13.67 5.25
CA THR A 10 4.87 -13.93 6.14
C THR A 10 5.27 -14.09 7.61
N ARG A 11 6.57 -14.17 7.92
CA ARG A 11 7.07 -14.21 9.31
C ARG A 11 7.22 -12.82 9.93
N ASN A 12 7.30 -11.78 9.11
CA ASN A 12 7.38 -10.42 9.62
C ASN A 12 6.01 -9.99 10.17
N PRO A 13 5.98 -9.24 11.29
CA PRO A 13 4.78 -8.51 11.68
C PRO A 13 4.35 -7.55 10.57
N ILE A 14 3.06 -7.22 10.53
CA ILE A 14 2.44 -6.44 9.47
C ILE A 14 2.13 -5.04 9.98
N ILE A 15 2.39 -4.03 9.15
CA ILE A 15 1.81 -2.69 9.25
C ILE A 15 0.80 -2.57 8.12
N ALA A 16 -0.45 -2.26 8.44
CA ALA A 16 -1.51 -2.07 7.46
C ALA A 16 -1.97 -0.62 7.47
N ILE A 17 -1.96 -0.01 6.29
CA ILE A 17 -2.23 1.42 6.12
C ILE A 17 -3.32 1.61 5.09
N ASP A 18 -4.45 2.19 5.51
CA ASP A 18 -5.40 2.79 4.59
C ASP A 18 -4.89 4.18 4.20
N MET A 19 -4.69 4.44 2.90
CA MET A 19 -4.01 5.64 2.44
C MET A 19 -4.99 6.64 1.86
N GLY A 20 -4.88 7.88 2.33
CA GLY A 20 -5.58 9.01 1.73
C GLY A 20 -4.64 10.20 1.59
N TYR A 21 -5.06 11.18 0.80
CA TYR A 21 -4.23 12.34 0.48
C TYR A 21 -5.02 13.63 0.64
N SER A 22 -5.11 14.10 1.88
CA SER A 22 -5.76 15.35 2.26
C SER A 22 -4.75 16.33 2.87
N ALA A 23 -4.88 17.60 2.50
CA ALA A 23 -4.05 18.69 3.04
C ALA A 23 -4.48 19.15 4.44
N LYS A 24 -5.73 18.86 4.86
CA LYS A 24 -6.32 19.48 6.06
C LYS A 24 -6.89 18.51 7.07
N THR A 25 -7.10 17.26 6.68
CA THR A 25 -7.81 16.28 7.51
C THR A 25 -7.00 15.01 7.64
N ALA A 26 -7.18 14.32 8.77
CA ALA A 26 -6.76 12.94 8.89
C ALA A 26 -7.39 12.13 7.75
N SER A 27 -6.55 11.44 7.01
CA SER A 27 -6.93 10.73 5.78
C SER A 27 -6.20 9.41 5.63
N CYS A 28 -5.29 9.09 6.55
CA CYS A 28 -4.66 7.79 6.66
C CYS A 28 -5.16 7.09 7.90
N ALA A 29 -5.20 5.76 7.87
CA ALA A 29 -5.30 4.97 9.09
C ALA A 29 -4.21 3.91 9.13
N LEU A 30 -3.57 3.77 10.29
CA LEU A 30 -2.48 2.83 10.52
C LEU A 30 -2.86 1.86 11.64
N THR A 31 -2.65 0.57 11.39
CA THR A 31 -2.69 -0.48 12.40
C THR A 31 -1.56 -1.47 12.18
N TYR A 32 -1.24 -2.30 13.16
CA TYR A 32 -0.13 -3.24 13.06
C TYR A 32 -0.36 -4.50 13.90
N SER A 33 0.36 -5.57 13.57
CA SER A 33 0.30 -6.86 14.26
C SER A 33 0.57 -6.71 15.76
N GLY A 34 -0.32 -7.26 16.58
CA GLY A 34 -0.23 -7.18 18.04
C GLY A 34 -0.85 -5.91 18.65
N SER A 35 -1.24 -4.93 17.84
CA SER A 35 -2.02 -3.78 18.31
C SER A 35 -3.51 -4.10 18.37
N ARG A 36 -4.20 -3.54 19.37
CA ARG A 36 -5.68 -3.45 19.39
C ARG A 36 -6.18 -2.10 18.86
N GLU A 37 -5.28 -1.15 18.67
CA GLU A 37 -5.60 0.22 18.29
C GLU A 37 -5.28 0.48 16.82
N THR A 38 -6.12 1.32 16.22
CA THR A 38 -5.94 1.84 14.87
C THR A 38 -5.94 3.36 14.95
N GLN A 39 -4.84 3.97 14.50
CA GLN A 39 -4.67 5.41 14.53
C GLN A 39 -5.21 6.00 13.23
N THR A 40 -6.12 6.97 13.32
CA THR A 40 -6.54 7.78 12.16
C THR A 40 -5.81 9.10 12.22
N ILE A 41 -4.92 9.35 11.26
CA ILE A 41 -3.89 10.39 11.34
C ILE A 41 -3.71 11.09 9.98
N GLN A 42 -3.01 12.22 9.99
CA GLN A 42 -2.66 12.92 8.76
C GLN A 42 -1.58 12.17 7.97
N PHE A 43 -1.45 12.48 6.69
CA PHE A 43 -0.53 11.79 5.79
C PHE A 43 0.94 11.87 6.26
N GLY A 44 1.41 13.06 6.65
CA GLY A 44 2.77 13.24 7.17
C GLY A 44 3.02 12.48 8.48
N GLU A 45 2.04 12.48 9.38
CA GLU A 45 2.10 11.75 10.65
C GLU A 45 2.12 10.23 10.42
N CYS A 46 1.45 9.74 9.39
CA CYS A 46 1.46 8.32 9.03
C CYS A 46 2.85 7.83 8.62
N ILE A 47 3.62 8.66 7.91
CA ILE A 47 5.01 8.36 7.56
C ILE A 47 5.86 8.23 8.84
N GLU A 48 5.75 9.21 9.75
CA GLU A 48 6.52 9.19 11.01
C GLU A 48 6.11 8.03 11.92
N ALA A 49 4.82 7.76 12.05
CA ALA A 49 4.32 6.62 12.83
C ALA A 49 4.83 5.28 12.27
N THR A 50 4.86 5.14 10.94
CA THR A 50 5.41 3.95 10.28
C THR A 50 6.92 3.82 10.53
N ARG A 51 7.66 4.93 10.43
CA ARG A 51 9.10 4.99 10.73
C ARG A 51 9.39 4.55 12.16
N HIS A 52 8.74 5.18 13.14
CA HIS A 52 8.92 4.87 14.57
C HIS A 52 8.64 3.40 14.85
N LEU A 53 7.54 2.87 14.30
CA LEU A 53 7.18 1.48 14.53
C LEU A 53 8.23 0.50 13.98
N ILE A 54 8.80 0.79 12.81
CA ILE A 54 9.86 -0.03 12.22
C ILE A 54 11.16 0.06 13.03
N GLU A 55 11.52 1.24 13.52
CA GLU A 55 12.73 1.43 14.33
C GLU A 55 12.61 0.75 15.70
N GLU A 56 11.46 0.86 16.36
CA GLU A 56 11.23 0.33 17.70
C GLU A 56 11.00 -1.18 17.72
N LYS A 57 10.28 -1.70 16.72
CA LYS A 57 9.82 -3.10 16.69
C LYS A 57 10.55 -3.94 15.64
N GLY A 58 11.44 -3.32 14.87
CA GLY A 58 12.19 -3.97 13.80
C GLY A 58 11.39 -4.13 12.51
N LYS A 59 11.79 -5.10 11.70
CA LYS A 59 11.34 -5.24 10.32
C LYS A 59 9.88 -5.70 10.21
N HIS A 60 9.10 -4.96 9.44
CA HIS A 60 7.68 -5.27 9.16
C HIS A 60 7.45 -5.52 7.66
N THR A 61 6.37 -6.22 7.33
CA THR A 61 5.73 -6.16 6.01
C THR A 61 4.74 -5.00 6.00
N ILE A 62 4.79 -4.13 5.00
CA ILE A 62 3.87 -2.99 4.87
C ILE A 62 2.80 -3.30 3.83
N ILE A 63 1.53 -3.18 4.20
CA ILE A 63 0.38 -3.22 3.29
C ILE A 63 -0.12 -1.78 3.13
N LEU A 64 -0.14 -1.27 1.90
CA LEU A 64 -0.68 0.05 1.58
C LEU A 64 -1.97 -0.10 0.78
N GLU A 65 -3.08 0.49 1.24
CA GLU A 65 -4.28 0.72 0.43
C GLU A 65 -4.01 1.81 -0.60
N ALA A 66 -3.18 1.50 -1.58
CA ALA A 66 -2.78 2.41 -2.63
C ALA A 66 -2.20 1.64 -3.81
N VAL A 67 -2.22 2.27 -4.98
CA VAL A 67 -1.57 1.75 -6.20
C VAL A 67 -0.07 1.63 -5.97
N LEU A 68 0.50 0.44 -6.16
CA LEU A 68 1.96 0.18 -6.07
C LEU A 68 2.58 -0.31 -7.39
N SER A 69 1.78 -0.44 -8.44
CA SER A 69 2.26 -0.71 -9.79
C SER A 69 1.42 0.02 -10.83
N THR A 70 2.01 0.27 -12.00
CA THR A 70 1.32 0.86 -13.17
C THR A 70 1.36 -0.10 -14.35
N TYR A 71 0.53 0.15 -15.36
CA TYR A 71 0.60 -0.53 -16.64
C TYR A 71 0.33 0.47 -17.76
N HIS A 72 1.16 0.40 -18.80
CA HIS A 72 1.08 1.23 -19.99
C HIS A 72 1.01 0.34 -21.22
N ARG A 73 0.18 0.71 -22.18
CA ARG A 73 0.11 0.06 -23.48
C ARG A 73 1.37 0.34 -24.31
N PRO A 74 1.63 -0.41 -25.40
CA PRO A 74 2.78 -0.14 -26.29
C PRO A 74 2.84 1.28 -26.85
N ASN A 75 1.72 2.01 -26.88
CA ASN A 75 1.67 3.41 -27.29
C ASN A 75 1.93 4.41 -26.13
N GLY A 76 2.37 3.94 -24.96
CA GLY A 76 2.69 4.74 -23.78
C GLY A 76 1.48 5.20 -22.96
N ASN A 77 0.24 4.96 -23.41
CA ASN A 77 -0.94 5.39 -22.67
C ASN A 77 -1.26 4.45 -21.50
N PRO A 78 -1.76 4.97 -20.36
CA PRO A 78 -2.14 4.15 -19.23
C PRO A 78 -3.32 3.23 -19.59
N ASP A 79 -3.38 2.09 -18.91
CA ASP A 79 -4.42 1.08 -19.08
C ASP A 79 -4.58 0.26 -17.78
N ILE A 80 -5.64 -0.54 -17.71
CA ILE A 80 -5.93 -1.38 -16.54
C ILE A 80 -4.87 -2.47 -16.34
N ARG A 81 -4.58 -2.75 -15.07
CA ARG A 81 -3.54 -3.70 -14.64
C ARG A 81 -4.04 -5.14 -14.56
N GLY A 82 -5.35 -5.36 -14.66
CA GLY A 82 -5.98 -6.68 -14.66
C GLY A 82 -7.47 -6.59 -14.38
N ASP A 83 -8.15 -7.73 -14.40
CA ASP A 83 -9.62 -7.83 -14.28
C ASP A 83 -10.18 -7.35 -12.93
N PHE A 84 -9.32 -7.14 -11.94
CA PHE A 84 -9.68 -6.55 -10.64
C PHE A 84 -9.99 -5.05 -10.75
N GLU A 85 -9.50 -4.36 -11.78
CA GLU A 85 -9.84 -2.96 -12.08
C GLU A 85 -11.03 -2.90 -13.06
N LYS A 86 -12.10 -2.19 -12.68
CA LYS A 86 -13.35 -2.10 -13.45
C LYS A 86 -13.58 -0.66 -13.93
N GLY A 87 -13.25 -0.39 -15.20
CA GLY A 87 -13.55 0.86 -15.92
C GLY A 87 -12.83 2.13 -15.43
N ARG A 88 -12.30 2.12 -14.20
CA ARG A 88 -11.47 3.18 -13.60
C ARG A 88 -10.25 2.51 -12.98
N GLY A 89 -9.09 2.70 -13.59
CA GLY A 89 -7.83 2.14 -13.12
C GLY A 89 -7.04 3.11 -12.26
N TRP A 90 -5.79 2.74 -12.00
CA TRP A 90 -4.81 3.55 -11.26
C TRP A 90 -4.63 5.00 -11.77
N TYR A 91 -4.94 5.25 -13.05
CA TYR A 91 -4.78 6.54 -13.72
C TYR A 91 -6.02 7.44 -13.69
N TYR A 92 -7.06 7.11 -12.91
CA TYR A 92 -8.29 7.90 -12.86
C TYR A 92 -8.78 8.22 -11.44
N GLY A 93 -9.15 9.49 -11.20
CA GLY A 93 -9.84 9.93 -9.98
C GLY A 93 -9.09 9.55 -8.70
N PRO A 94 -9.73 8.86 -7.74
CA PRO A 94 -9.06 8.41 -6.51
C PRO A 94 -7.81 7.56 -6.75
N GLY A 95 -7.73 6.80 -7.86
CA GLY A 95 -6.56 6.00 -8.19
C GLY A 95 -5.30 6.84 -8.39
N VAL A 96 -5.40 8.00 -9.05
CA VAL A 96 -4.26 8.92 -9.23
C VAL A 96 -3.84 9.54 -7.91
N SER A 97 -4.82 9.90 -7.07
CA SER A 97 -4.54 10.49 -5.77
C SER A 97 -3.80 9.52 -4.85
N THR A 98 -4.22 8.25 -4.77
CA THR A 98 -3.52 7.24 -3.95
C THR A 98 -2.20 6.81 -4.57
N PHE A 99 -2.08 6.77 -5.90
CA PHE A 99 -0.80 6.61 -6.59
C PHE A 99 0.21 7.71 -6.20
N ALA A 100 -0.18 8.99 -6.26
CA ALA A 100 0.68 10.11 -5.87
C ALA A 100 1.03 10.06 -4.37
N ALA A 101 0.07 9.69 -3.53
CA ALA A 101 0.29 9.51 -2.09
C ALA A 101 1.30 8.40 -1.81
N ALA A 102 1.18 7.25 -2.46
CA ALA A 102 2.09 6.12 -2.28
C ALA A 102 3.53 6.46 -2.71
N ILE A 103 3.71 7.14 -3.86
CA ILE A 103 5.04 7.61 -4.29
C ILE A 103 5.65 8.47 -3.19
N ARG A 104 4.92 9.51 -2.74
CA ARG A 104 5.42 10.44 -1.72
C ARG A 104 5.72 9.72 -0.40
N PHE A 105 4.83 8.83 0.03
CA PHE A 105 4.97 8.07 1.27
C PHE A 105 6.25 7.23 1.25
N LEU A 106 6.43 6.41 0.21
CA LEU A 106 7.55 5.49 0.10
C LEU A 106 8.89 6.20 -0.07
N GLN A 107 8.94 7.29 -0.85
CA GLN A 107 10.17 8.06 -1.05
C GLN A 107 10.62 8.74 0.26
N VAL A 108 9.68 9.38 0.98
CA VAL A 108 10.03 10.06 2.24
C VAL A 108 10.36 9.04 3.33
N LEU A 109 9.66 7.91 3.39
CA LEU A 109 9.95 6.84 4.34
C LEU A 109 11.33 6.23 4.11
N ASP A 110 11.75 6.05 2.85
CA ASP A 110 13.10 5.55 2.53
C ASP A 110 14.18 6.50 3.02
N GLN A 111 14.04 7.80 2.74
CA GLN A 111 15.00 8.83 3.17
C GLN A 111 15.19 8.90 4.69
N LYS A 112 14.19 8.46 5.46
CA LYS A 112 14.17 8.58 6.92
C LYS A 112 14.65 7.35 7.66
N LEU A 113 14.60 6.18 7.03
CA LEU A 113 14.90 4.92 7.70
C LEU A 113 16.32 4.46 7.37
N SER A 114 16.99 3.87 8.36
CA SER A 114 18.32 3.29 8.21
C SER A 114 18.39 2.19 7.13
N GLU A 115 19.60 2.01 6.59
CA GLU A 115 19.95 1.07 5.52
C GLU A 115 19.88 -0.41 5.93
N ASP A 116 20.14 -0.69 7.21
CA ASP A 116 20.17 -2.02 7.83
C ASP A 116 18.81 -2.74 7.80
N ILE A 117 17.70 -2.00 7.73
CA ILE A 117 16.36 -2.58 7.72
C ILE A 117 15.95 -3.16 6.35
N ARG A 118 16.71 -2.86 5.28
CA ARG A 118 16.39 -3.25 3.91
C ARG A 118 16.44 -4.78 3.71
N PRO A 119 15.71 -5.36 2.73
CA PRO A 119 14.62 -4.74 1.98
C PRO A 119 13.31 -4.90 2.76
N ILE A 120 12.42 -3.92 2.74
CA ILE A 120 11.11 -3.99 3.41
C ILE A 120 10.09 -4.62 2.45
N PRO A 121 9.42 -5.73 2.81
CA PRO A 121 8.34 -6.29 2.01
C PRO A 121 7.15 -5.32 1.94
N ILE A 122 6.65 -5.07 0.73
CA ILE A 122 5.47 -4.22 0.50
C ILE A 122 4.39 -4.94 -0.32
N VAL A 123 3.14 -4.60 -0.04
CA VAL A 123 1.96 -5.21 -0.66
C VAL A 123 0.92 -4.13 -0.97
N GLU A 124 0.29 -4.23 -2.14
CA GLU A 124 -0.85 -3.39 -2.51
C GLU A 124 -2.13 -3.99 -1.90
N GLY A 125 -2.77 -3.22 -1.05
CA GLY A 125 -4.09 -3.50 -0.51
C GLY A 125 -5.18 -2.96 -1.43
N PHE A 126 -6.00 -3.83 -2.00
CA PHE A 126 -7.06 -3.45 -2.91
C PHE A 126 -8.42 -3.51 -2.20
N LEU A 127 -8.97 -2.33 -1.90
CA LEU A 127 -10.26 -2.15 -1.23
C LEU A 127 -11.22 -1.27 -2.04
N SER A 128 -11.26 -1.46 -3.36
CA SER A 128 -12.12 -0.69 -4.28
C SER A 128 -13.52 -1.28 -4.46
N TYR A 129 -14.48 -0.47 -4.93
CA TYR A 129 -15.87 -0.85 -5.26
C TYR A 129 -16.72 -1.38 -4.10
N LYS A 130 -16.50 -0.86 -2.88
CA LYS A 130 -17.38 -1.16 -1.75
C LYS A 130 -18.78 -0.59 -1.98
N LYS A 131 -19.82 -1.37 -1.68
CA LYS A 131 -21.23 -0.92 -1.73
C LYS A 131 -21.51 0.22 -0.74
N THR A 132 -20.75 0.27 0.36
CA THR A 132 -20.91 1.25 1.43
C THR A 132 -19.55 1.87 1.73
N ARG A 133 -19.53 3.20 1.93
CA ARG A 133 -18.33 3.91 2.38
C ARG A 133 -18.00 3.46 3.80
N THR A 134 -16.80 2.94 3.99
CA THR A 134 -16.23 2.54 5.28
C THR A 134 -15.40 3.67 5.88
N GLN A 135 -15.11 3.58 7.18
CA GLN A 135 -14.16 4.47 7.83
C GLN A 135 -12.72 3.95 7.62
N HIS A 136 -11.76 4.86 7.47
CA HIS A 136 -10.34 4.54 7.25
C HIS A 136 -9.80 3.49 8.24
N ALA A 137 -10.13 3.63 9.53
CA ALA A 137 -9.71 2.67 10.56
C ALA A 137 -10.23 1.25 10.32
N GLY A 138 -11.49 1.10 9.87
CA GLY A 138 -12.06 -0.20 9.55
C GLY A 138 -11.35 -0.88 8.38
N ASP A 139 -10.90 -0.08 7.41
CA ASP A 139 -10.17 -0.57 6.24
C ASP A 139 -8.76 -1.04 6.60
N ALA A 140 -8.00 -0.25 7.36
CA ALA A 140 -6.69 -0.65 7.87
C ALA A 140 -6.77 -1.95 8.70
N GLN A 141 -7.78 -2.09 9.57
CA GLN A 141 -7.99 -3.33 10.32
C GLN A 141 -8.30 -4.52 9.42
N ARG A 142 -9.07 -4.31 8.37
CA ARG A 142 -9.43 -5.37 7.43
C ARG A 142 -8.21 -5.89 6.67
N LEU A 143 -7.38 -4.98 6.16
CA LEU A 143 -6.09 -5.31 5.52
C LEU A 143 -5.24 -6.22 6.42
N LEU A 144 -5.19 -5.92 7.72
CA LEU A 144 -4.43 -6.72 8.68
C LEU A 144 -5.07 -8.09 8.95
N LYS A 145 -6.37 -8.12 9.27
CA LYS A 145 -7.07 -9.34 9.72
C LYS A 145 -7.22 -10.38 8.61
N GLU A 146 -7.43 -9.94 7.38
CA GLU A 146 -7.77 -10.82 6.26
C GLU A 146 -6.56 -11.15 5.36
N PHE A 147 -5.37 -10.60 5.64
CA PHE A 147 -4.18 -10.71 4.76
C PHE A 147 -3.85 -12.13 4.26
N PHE A 148 -3.99 -13.11 5.14
CA PHE A 148 -3.62 -14.50 4.84
C PHE A 148 -4.70 -15.26 4.05
N THR A 149 -5.94 -14.81 4.10
CA THR A 149 -7.09 -15.45 3.43
C THR A 149 -7.61 -14.67 2.22
N ALA A 150 -7.15 -13.43 2.05
CA ALA A 150 -7.54 -12.53 0.98
C ALA A 150 -7.07 -13.04 -0.40
N GLU A 151 -7.85 -12.71 -1.42
CA GLU A 151 -7.58 -13.07 -2.81
C GLU A 151 -6.34 -12.32 -3.33
N ARG A 152 -5.53 -12.97 -4.16
CA ARG A 152 -4.29 -12.39 -4.69
C ARG A 152 -4.35 -12.30 -6.21
N PHE A 153 -4.10 -11.10 -6.73
CA PHE A 153 -3.98 -10.85 -8.15
C PHE A 153 -2.53 -10.62 -8.55
N LYS A 154 -2.22 -10.99 -9.79
CA LYS A 154 -1.02 -10.56 -10.48
C LYS A 154 -1.40 -9.42 -11.41
N ALA A 155 -0.61 -8.34 -11.37
CA ALA A 155 -0.70 -7.33 -12.40
C ALA A 155 -0.31 -7.92 -13.76
N ARG A 156 -0.79 -7.29 -14.83
CA ARG A 156 -0.52 -7.67 -16.21
C ARG A 156 0.99 -7.71 -16.48
N SER A 157 1.40 -8.63 -17.36
CA SER A 157 2.79 -8.66 -17.83
C SER A 157 3.16 -7.30 -18.47
N GLY A 158 4.33 -6.78 -18.10
CA GLY A 158 4.77 -5.43 -18.49
C GLY A 158 4.36 -4.33 -17.52
N SER A 159 3.69 -4.67 -16.40
CA SER A 159 3.54 -3.72 -15.30
C SER A 159 4.88 -3.34 -14.67
N GLU A 160 4.93 -2.13 -14.13
CA GLU A 160 6.12 -1.53 -13.53
C GLU A 160 5.82 -1.09 -12.08
N PRO A 161 6.80 -1.12 -11.17
CA PRO A 161 6.60 -0.55 -9.84
C PRO A 161 6.47 0.97 -9.92
N ILE A 162 5.75 1.57 -8.97
CA ILE A 162 5.52 3.03 -8.97
C ILE A 162 6.77 3.87 -8.69
N ILE A 163 7.82 3.26 -8.10
CA ILE A 163 9.11 3.88 -7.82
C ILE A 163 10.25 2.87 -8.05
N SER A 164 11.44 3.37 -8.35
CA SER A 164 12.62 2.55 -8.70
C SER A 164 13.17 1.72 -7.54
N GLU A 165 12.84 2.13 -6.32
CA GLU A 165 13.30 1.59 -5.03
C GLU A 165 12.58 0.28 -4.66
N ILE A 166 11.59 -0.14 -5.43
CA ILE A 166 10.89 -1.42 -5.28
C ILE A 166 11.54 -2.48 -6.17
N ASP A 167 11.87 -3.61 -5.56
CA ASP A 167 12.31 -4.81 -6.26
C ASP A 167 11.13 -5.70 -6.65
N GLY A 168 10.88 -5.82 -7.95
CA GLY A 168 9.73 -6.54 -8.52
C GLY A 168 8.42 -5.74 -8.52
N ILE A 169 7.34 -6.41 -8.92
CA ILE A 169 5.98 -5.85 -8.96
C ILE A 169 5.22 -6.29 -7.71
N PRO A 170 4.81 -5.37 -6.82
CA PRO A 170 4.10 -5.73 -5.60
C PRO A 170 2.85 -6.56 -5.88
N ASN A 171 2.62 -7.55 -5.01
CA ASN A 171 1.40 -8.35 -5.05
C ASN A 171 0.19 -7.47 -4.74
N ILE A 172 -0.91 -7.72 -5.44
CA ILE A 172 -2.18 -7.04 -5.23
C ILE A 172 -3.07 -7.99 -4.44
N VAL A 173 -3.46 -7.59 -3.24
CA VAL A 173 -4.25 -8.41 -2.33
C VAL A 173 -5.60 -7.74 -2.16
N ARG A 174 -6.68 -8.46 -2.49
CA ARG A 174 -8.04 -7.94 -2.46
C ARG A 174 -8.79 -8.42 -1.24
N TYR A 175 -9.38 -7.46 -0.56
CA TYR A 175 -10.01 -7.69 0.73
C TYR A 175 -11.52 -7.62 0.66
N ASN A 176 -12.12 -7.03 -0.37
CA ASN A 176 -13.56 -7.06 -0.55
C ASN A 176 -14.03 -8.30 -1.31
N HIS A 177 -15.05 -8.99 -0.77
CA HIS A 177 -15.78 -10.01 -1.53
C HIS A 177 -16.49 -9.34 -2.72
N PRO A 178 -16.52 -9.97 -3.91
CA PRO A 178 -17.21 -9.44 -5.09
C PRO A 178 -18.71 -9.19 -4.89
#